data_AF-A0A535GB06-F1
#
_entry.id   AF-A0A535GB06-F1
#
_cell.length_a   1.000
_cell.length_b   1.000
_cell.length_c   1.000
_cell.angle_alpha   90.00
_cell.angle_beta   90.00
_cell.angle_gamma   90.00
#
_symmetry.space_group_name_H-M   'P 1'
#
loop_
_entity.id
_entity.type
_entity.pdbx_description
1 polymer ?
#
loop_
_entity_poly.entity_id
_entity_poly.type
_entity_poly.pdbx_seq_one_letter_code
_entity_poly.pdbx_strand_id
1 'polypeptide(L)' 'MAEPEAKSISGGPTPEPPQEPSDIARKIERDGKHRPLPDKAKAAASEVDREISGVYEAKQEREAGQPRRAEKRR' A
#
# COMPACT_ATOMS: atom_id res chain seq x y z
N MET A 1 40.15 -10.45 39.30
CA MET A 1 40.04 -11.48 38.25
C MET A 1 39.36 -10.81 37.07
N ALA A 2 40.02 -10.72 35.91
CA ALA A 2 39.42 -10.18 34.69
C ALA A 2 38.93 -11.36 33.84
N GLU A 3 37.70 -11.27 33.33
CA GLU A 3 37.13 -12.28 32.43
C GLU A 3 37.92 -12.32 31.11
N PRO A 4 38.14 -13.50 30.51
CA PRO A 4 38.88 -13.62 29.27
C PRO A 4 38.06 -13.06 28.09
N GLU A 5 38.65 -12.13 27.34
CA GLU A 5 38.06 -11.58 26.12
C GLU A 5 37.88 -12.68 25.05
N ALA A 6 36.67 -12.79 24.50
CA ALA A 6 36.35 -13.78 23.48
C ALA A 6 37.08 -13.45 22.16
N LYS A 7 37.98 -14.32 21.73
CA LYS A 7 38.67 -14.22 20.44
C LYS A 7 37.77 -14.77 19.32
N SER A 8 37.63 -14.01 18.22
CA SER A 8 36.86 -14.41 17.03
C SER A 8 37.38 -15.73 16.46
N ILE A 9 36.48 -16.70 16.24
CA ILE A 9 36.82 -18.06 15.79
C ILE A 9 37.14 -18.09 14.28
N SER A 10 36.53 -17.20 13.48
CA SER A 10 36.57 -17.26 12.02
C SER A 10 37.59 -16.31 11.36
N GLY A 11 38.27 -15.45 12.12
CA GLY A 11 39.27 -14.49 11.60
C GLY A 11 38.72 -13.47 10.59
N GLY A 12 37.43 -13.54 10.26
CA GLY A 12 36.75 -12.63 9.35
C GLY A 12 36.04 -11.50 10.09
N PRO A 13 35.60 -10.45 9.37
CA PRO A 13 34.78 -9.41 9.95
C PRO A 13 33.52 -10.02 10.57
N THR A 14 33.11 -9.49 11.71
CA THR A 14 31.82 -9.83 12.32
C THR A 14 30.71 -9.56 11.30
N PRO A 15 29.81 -10.53 11.04
CA PRO A 15 28.71 -10.32 10.11
C PRO A 15 27.83 -9.18 10.59
N GLU A 16 27.27 -8.41 9.65
CA GLU A 16 26.35 -7.35 9.99
C GLU A 16 25.12 -7.92 10.73
N PRO A 17 24.59 -7.18 11.72
CA PRO A 17 23.38 -7.57 12.41
C PRO A 17 22.20 -7.67 11.41
N PRO A 18 21.22 -8.55 11.67
CA PRO A 18 20.03 -8.63 10.84
C PRO A 18 19.31 -7.29 10.79
N GLN A 19 18.80 -6.92 9.61
CA GLN A 19 18.05 -5.68 9.43
C GLN A 19 16.69 -5.77 10.13
N GLU A 20 16.26 -4.65 10.70
CA GLU A 20 14.93 -4.54 11.33
C GLU A 20 13.83 -4.68 10.27
N PRO A 21 12.77 -5.46 10.54
CA PRO A 21 11.65 -5.65 9.60
C PRO A 21 11.00 -4.32 9.17
N SER A 22 10.96 -3.33 10.06
CA SER A 22 10.42 -1.99 9.76
C SER A 22 11.24 -1.24 8.72
N ASP A 23 12.56 -1.38 8.76
CA ASP A 23 13.46 -0.71 7.83
C ASP A 23 13.40 -1.38 6.44
N ILE A 24 13.24 -2.71 6.42
CA ILE A 24 12.99 -3.47 5.18
C ILE A 24 11.67 -3.03 4.55
N ALA A 25 10.59 -2.93 5.34
CA ALA A 25 9.28 -2.48 4.83
C ALA A 25 9.34 -1.06 4.24
N ARG A 26 9.97 -0.11 4.94
CA ARG A 26 10.19 1.26 4.44
C ARG A 26 11.02 1.29 3.16
N LYS A 27 12.03 0.42 3.05
CA LYS A 27 12.84 0.29 1.83
C LYS A 27 12.01 -0.25 0.67
N ILE A 28 11.22 -1.29 0.88
CA ILE A 28 10.33 -1.86 -0.16
C ILE A 28 9.31 -0.83 -0.63
N GLU A 29 8.68 -0.09 0.28
CA GLU A 29 7.73 0.96 -0.07
C GLU A 29 8.40 2.06 -0.91
N ARG A 30 9.58 2.54 -0.49
CA ARG A 30 10.35 3.56 -1.20
C ARG A 30 10.78 3.07 -2.59
N ASP A 31 11.31 1.86 -2.69
CA ASP A 31 11.79 1.26 -3.93
C ASP A 31 10.64 0.88 -4.87
N GLY A 32 9.47 0.58 -4.32
CA GLY A 32 8.25 0.23 -5.04
C GLY A 32 7.43 1.43 -5.51
N LYS A 33 7.56 2.59 -4.86
CA LYS A 33 6.74 3.80 -5.12
C LYS A 33 6.74 4.26 -6.58
N HIS A 34 7.85 4.08 -7.29
CA HIS A 34 8.00 4.49 -8.69
C HIS A 34 8.04 3.31 -9.67
N ARG A 35 7.86 2.07 -9.19
CA ARG A 35 7.82 0.91 -10.08
C ARG A 35 6.42 0.80 -10.66
N PRO A 36 6.29 0.57 -11.98
CA PRO A 36 5.00 0.26 -12.56
C PRO A 36 4.46 -1.00 -11.88
N LEU A 37 3.17 -0.98 -11.54
CA LEU A 37 2.50 -2.16 -11.02
C LEU A 37 2.69 -3.33 -12.01
N PRO A 38 2.89 -4.56 -11.52
CA PRO A 38 2.85 -5.75 -12.38
C PRO A 38 1.56 -5.76 -13.19
N ASP A 39 1.59 -6.31 -14.41
CA ASP A 39 0.44 -6.22 -15.33
C ASP A 39 -0.86 -6.81 -14.73
N LYS A 40 -0.73 -7.84 -13.90
CA LYS A 40 -1.85 -8.41 -13.13
C LYS A 40 -2.43 -7.43 -12.10
N ALA A 41 -1.58 -6.64 -11.43
CA ALA A 41 -2.01 -5.63 -10.48
C ALA A 41 -2.62 -4.40 -11.17
N LYS A 42 -2.17 -4.05 -12.37
CA LYS A 42 -2.81 -3.02 -13.20
C LYS A 42 -4.23 -3.43 -13.60
N ALA A 43 -4.41 -4.67 -14.08
CA ALA A 43 -5.72 -5.19 -14.46
C ALA A 43 -6.69 -5.19 -13.28
N ALA A 44 -6.27 -5.68 -12.11
CA ALA A 44 -7.08 -5.65 -10.90
C ALA A 44 -7.42 -4.21 -10.46
N ALA A 45 -6.47 -3.27 -10.53
CA ALA A 45 -6.73 -1.86 -10.24
C ALA A 45 -7.75 -1.26 -11.21
N SER A 46 -7.65 -1.57 -12.50
CA SER A 46 -8.62 -1.11 -13.51
C SER A 46 -10.01 -1.74 -13.36
N GLU A 47 -10.11 -2.99 -12.90
CA GLU A 47 -11.40 -3.63 -12.60
C GLU A 47 -12.10 -2.98 -11.41
N VAL A 48 -11.37 -2.71 -10.33
CA VAL A 48 -11.90 -2.00 -9.15
C VAL A 48 -12.35 -0.58 -9.52
N ASP A 49 -11.55 0.14 -10.31
CA ASP A 49 -11.87 1.50 -10.75
C ASP A 49 -13.13 1.56 -11.63
N ARG A 50 -13.32 0.55 -12.50
CA ARG A 50 -14.55 0.38 -13.29
C ARG A 50 -15.77 0.09 -12.42
N GLU A 51 -15.63 -0.76 -11.41
CA GLU A 51 -16.73 -1.05 -10.47
C GLU A 51 -17.15 0.22 -9.71
N ILE A 52 -16.18 0.96 -9.18
CA ILE A 52 -16.43 2.22 -8.45
C ILE A 52 -17.06 3.27 -9.38
N SER A 53 -16.56 3.40 -10.62
CA SER A 53 -17.10 4.33 -11.61
C SER A 53 -18.53 3.96 -12.03
N GLY A 54 -18.82 2.68 -12.26
CA GLY A 54 -20.18 2.22 -12.56
C GLY A 54 -21.15 2.45 -11.39
N VAL A 55 -20.69 2.30 -10.15
CA VAL A 55 -21.47 2.65 -8.95
C VAL A 55 -21.72 4.16 -8.85
N TYR A 56 -20.76 4.99 -9.26
CA TYR A 56 -20.91 6.45 -9.28
C TYR A 56 -21.91 6.89 -10.36
N GLU A 57 -21.81 6.36 -11.58
CA GLU A 57 -22.74 6.64 -12.69
C GLU A 57 -24.17 6.20 -12.36
N ALA A 58 -24.34 5.00 -11.81
CA ALA A 58 -25.66 4.50 -11.41
C ALA A 58 -26.32 5.34 -10.28
N LYS A 59 -25.52 5.97 -9.42
CA LYS A 59 -26.03 6.94 -8.43
C LYS A 59 -26.45 8.26 -9.09
N GLN A 60 -25.67 8.76 -10.05
CA GLN A 60 -26.01 9.97 -10.79
C GLN A 60 -27.31 9.82 -11.59
N GLU A 61 -27.53 8.69 -12.27
CA GLU A 61 -28.78 8.43 -12.98
C GLU A 61 -30.00 8.35 -12.03
N ARG A 62 -29.83 7.74 -10.85
CA ARG A 62 -30.88 7.68 -9.82
C ARG A 62 -31.22 9.05 -9.23
N GLU A 63 -30.23 9.91 -9.02
CA GLU A 63 -30.44 11.28 -8.51
C GLU A 63 -31.02 12.21 -9.58
N ALA A 64 -30.58 12.07 -10.85
CA ALA A 64 -31.11 12.84 -11.97
C ALA A 64 -32.58 12.49 -12.30
N GLY A 65 -33.01 11.26 -12.00
CA GLY A 65 -34.38 10.79 -12.18
C GLY A 65 -35.35 11.14 -11.03
N GLN A 66 -34.86 11.66 -9.90
CA GLN A 66 -35.76 12.12 -8.83
C GLN A 66 -36.13 13.59 -9.03
N PRO A 67 -37.42 13.92 -9.27
CA PRO A 67 -37.86 15.30 -9.13
C PRO A 67 -37.63 15.69 -7.68
N ARG A 68 -36.77 16.70 -7.47
CA ARG A 68 -36.61 17.37 -6.16
C ARG A 68 -38.01 17.71 -5.68
N ARG A 69 -38.54 16.95 -4.72
CA ARG A 69 -39.81 17.27 -4.08
C ARG A 69 -39.58 18.62 -3.44
N ALA A 70 -40.08 19.67 -4.09
CA ALA A 70 -40.09 21.01 -3.58
C ALA A 70 -40.73 20.92 -2.20
N GLU A 71 -39.88 21.10 -1.19
CA GLU A 71 -40.25 21.23 0.20
C GLU A 71 -41.27 22.37 0.24
N LYS A 72 -42.55 22.02 0.38
CA LYS A 72 -43.61 23.00 0.65
C LYS A 72 -43.33 23.55 2.04
N ARG A 73 -42.48 24.58 2.10
CA ARG A 73 -42.39 25.51 3.22
C ARG A 73 -43.75 26.21 3.29
N ARG A 74 -44.58 25.74 4.21
CA ARG A 74 -45.72 26.49 4.76
C ARG A 74 -45.20 27.45 5.82
#